data_AF-A0A4Q5T075-F1
#
_entry.id   AF-A0A4Q5T075-F1
#
_cell.length_a   1.000
_cell.length_b   1.000
_cell.length_c   1.000
_cell.angle_alpha   90.00
_cell.angle_beta   90.00
_cell.angle_gamma   90.00
#
_symmetry.space_group_name_H-M   'P 1'
#
loop_
_entity.id
_entity.type
_entity.pdbx_description
1 polymer ?
#
loop_
_entity_poly.entity_id
_entity_poly.type
_entity_poly.pdbx_seq_one_letter_code
_entity_poly.pdbx_strand_id
1 'polypeptide(L)' 'MLQRASTGDRDAFGVLYDRHVRAVYWQAFRVVRDADAAEDVTQETFVVAWRRSRTIRLV' A
#
# COMPACT_ATOMS: atom_id res chain seq x y z
N MET A 1 -15.09 -2.38 20.76
CA MET A 1 -14.22 -1.26 20.31
C MET A 1 -13.19 -1.67 19.25
N LEU A 2 -12.63 -2.89 19.27
CA LEU A 2 -11.67 -3.38 18.26
C LEU A 2 -12.19 -3.35 16.79
N GLN A 3 -13.49 -3.61 16.55
CA GLN A 3 -14.02 -3.60 15.18
C GLN A 3 -14.00 -2.23 14.50
N ARG A 4 -14.17 -1.13 15.23
CA ARG A 4 -14.18 0.23 14.64
C ARG A 4 -12.78 0.68 14.24
N ALA A 5 -11.76 0.32 15.02
CA ALA A 5 -10.36 0.59 14.67
C ALA A 5 -9.95 -0.17 13.39
N SER A 6 -10.35 -1.45 13.25
CA SER A 6 -10.03 -2.24 12.04
C SER A 6 -10.77 -1.80 10.77
N THR A 7 -11.89 -1.07 10.89
CA THR A 7 -12.55 -0.43 9.75
C THR A 7 -11.87 0.90 9.42
N GLY A 8 -11.58 1.73 10.43
CA GLY A 8 -10.84 2.98 10.25
C GLY A 8 -9.44 2.79 9.65
N ASP A 9 -8.73 1.72 10.03
CA ASP A 9 -7.44 1.38 9.43
C ASP A 9 -7.56 1.01 7.94
N ARG A 10 -8.62 0.28 7.57
CA ARG A 10 -8.85 -0.11 6.17
C ARG A 10 -9.18 1.10 5.31
N ASP A 11 -10.02 2.01 5.81
CA ASP A 11 -10.35 3.25 5.11
C ASP A 11 -9.13 4.17 5.01
N ALA A 12 -8.34 4.29 6.08
CA ALA A 12 -7.11 5.09 6.08
C ALA A 12 -6.05 4.54 5.11
N PHE A 13 -5.91 3.22 5.02
CA PHE A 13 -5.00 2.60 4.06
C PHE A 13 -5.50 2.71 2.62
N GLY A 14 -6.82 2.66 2.40
CA GLY A 14 -7.42 2.94 1.09
C GLY A 14 -7.03 4.33 0.56
N VAL A 15 -7.11 5.35 1.41
CA VAL A 15 -6.67 6.72 1.05
C VAL A 15 -5.17 6.79 0.74
N LEU A 16 -4.34 6.09 1.53
CA LEU A 16 -2.89 6.00 1.27
C LEU A 16 -2.61 5.31 -0.07
N TYR A 17 -3.32 4.21 -0.35
CA TYR A 17 -3.21 3.47 -1.59
C TYR A 17 -3.56 4.36 -2.78
N ASP A 18 -4.76 4.96 -2.79
CA ASP A 18 -5.23 5.80 -3.90
C ASP A 18 -4.29 6.97 -4.19
N ARG A 19 -3.71 7.56 -3.13
CA ARG A 19 -2.77 8.68 -3.26
C ARG A 19 -1.41 8.27 -3.85
N HIS A 20 -0.93 7.07 -3.53
CA HIS A 20 0.47 6.69 -3.80
C HIS A 20 0.63 5.61 -4.88
N VAL A 21 -0.42 4.87 -5.24
CA VAL A 21 -0.34 3.73 -6.16
C VAL A 21 0.29 4.10 -7.51
N ARG A 22 -0.10 5.23 -8.11
CA ARG A 22 0.47 5.68 -9.39
C ARG A 22 1.95 6.02 -9.28
N ALA A 23 2.38 6.66 -8.20
CA ALA A 23 3.77 7.04 -8.01
C ALA A 23 4.66 5.81 -7.79
N VAL A 24 4.18 4.84 -7.00
CA VAL A 24 4.87 3.56 -6.76
C VAL A 24 4.95 2.75 -8.04
N TYR A 25 3.86 2.67 -8.82
CA TYR A 25 3.85 2.00 -10.12
C TYR A 25 4.88 2.58 -11.08
N TRP A 26 4.91 3.90 -11.26
CA TRP A 26 5.88 4.51 -12.16
C TRP A 26 7.32 4.31 -11.69
N GLN A 27 7.55 4.30 -10.37
CA GLN A 27 8.87 3.99 -9.82
C GLN A 27 9.27 2.54 -10.10
N ALA A 28 8.36 1.58 -9.88
CA ALA A 28 8.59 0.17 -10.19
C ALA A 28 8.86 -0.02 -11.69
N PHE A 29 8.01 0.55 -12.55
CA PHE A 29 8.14 0.48 -14.00
C PHE A 29 9.47 1.05 -14.51
N ARG A 30 9.99 2.13 -13.90
CA ARG A 30 11.30 2.69 -14.25
C ARG A 30 12.45 1.69 -14.01
N VAL A 31 12.30 0.81 -13.02
CA VAL A 31 13.29 -0.21 -12.66
C VAL A 31 13.12 -1.47 -13.51
N VAL A 32 11.91 -2.03 -13.58
CA VAL A 32 11.67 -3.34 -14.21
C VAL A 32 11.39 -3.27 -15.71
N ARG A 33 10.92 -2.11 -16.22
CA ARG A 33 10.60 -1.85 -17.64
C ARG A 33 9.58 -2.82 -18.25
N ASP A 34 8.76 -3.43 -17.39
CA ASP A 34 7.69 -4.36 -17.74
C ASP A 34 6.43 -3.98 -16.95
N ALA A 35 5.27 -3.99 -17.63
CA ALA A 35 4.03 -3.48 -17.05
C ALA A 35 3.47 -4.42 -15.98
N ASP A 36 3.48 -5.73 -16.25
CA ASP A 36 2.94 -6.75 -15.35
C ASP A 36 3.83 -6.87 -14.11
N ALA A 37 5.16 -6.91 -14.29
CA ALA A 37 6.10 -6.93 -13.19
C ALA A 37 6.05 -5.64 -12.34
N ALA A 38 5.79 -4.48 -12.96
CA ALA A 38 5.62 -3.23 -12.22
C ALA A 38 4.34 -3.22 -11.39
N GLU A 39 3.27 -3.82 -11.90
CA GLU A 39 2.03 -4.01 -11.16
C GLU A 39 2.24 -4.93 -9.96
N ASP A 40 2.87 -6.09 -10.15
CA ASP A 40 3.17 -7.05 -9.09
C ASP A 40 4.01 -6.42 -7.96
N VAL A 41 5.09 -5.71 -8.31
CA VAL A 41 5.94 -5.01 -7.34
C VAL A 41 5.16 -3.94 -6.59
N THR A 42 4.26 -3.22 -7.28
CA THR A 42 3.42 -2.19 -6.65
C THR A 42 2.49 -2.82 -5.63
N GLN A 43 1.77 -3.89 -6.02
CA GLN A 43 0.86 -4.60 -5.13
C GLN A 43 1.59 -5.16 -3.90
N GLU A 44 2.72 -5.83 -4.11
CA GLU A 44 3.51 -6.41 -3.01
C GLU A 44 4.00 -5.33 -2.04
N THR A 45 4.44 -4.17 -2.56
CA THR A 45 4.87 -3.03 -1.74
C THR A 45 3.76 -2.57 -0.79
N PHE A 46 2.53 -2.43 -1.28
CA PHE A 46 1.40 -2.03 -0.45
C PHE A 46 0.98 -3.14 0.53
N VAL A 47 1.03 -4.42 0.14
CA VAL A 47 0.78 -5.53 1.06
C VAL A 47 1.78 -5.51 2.23
N VAL A 48 3.06 -5.28 1.96
CA VAL A 48 4.09 -5.15 2.99
C VAL A 48 3.84 -3.93 3.87
N ALA A 49 3.50 -2.78 3.28
CA ALA A 49 3.17 -1.57 4.01
C ALA A 49 1.97 -1.76 4.96
N TRP A 50 0.90 -2.43 4.51
CA TRP A 50 -0.27 -2.77 5.31
C TRP A 50 0.06 -3.71 6.48
N ARG A 51 0.90 -4.73 6.23
CA ARG A 51 1.34 -5.63 7.29
C ARG A 51 2.15 -4.90 8.35
N ARG A 52 2.99 -3.94 7.95
CA ARG A 52 3.80 -3.13 8.86
C ARG A 52 2.99 -2.06 9.60
N SER A 53 1.98 -1.46 8.99
CA SER A 53 1.13 -0.45 9.66
C SER A 53 0.36 -1.04 10.84
N ARG A 54 0.03 -2.34 10.81
CA ARG A 54 -0.55 -3.05 11.96
C ARG A 54 0.40 -3.21 13.15
N THR A 55 1.71 -3.14 12.91
CA THR A 55 2.75 -3.24 13.95
C THR A 55 3.18 -1.86 14.44
N ILE A 56 3.12 -0.85 13.57
CA ILE A 56 3.44 0.53 13.93
C ILE A 56 2.24 1.12 14.67
N ARG A 57 2.40 1.41 15.95
CA ARG A 57 1.40 2.16 16.72
C ARG A 57 1.39 3.59 16.16
N LEU A 58 0.38 3.93 15.37
CA LEU A 58 0.11 5.32 15.00
C LEU A 58 -0.23 6.05 16.30
N VAL A 59 0.71 6.86 16.78
CA VAL A 59 0.60 7.73 17.96
C VAL A 59 -0.09 9.04 17.63
#